data_AF-A0A2R4WXQ5-F1
#
_entry.id   AF-A0A2R4WXQ5-F1
#
_cell.length_a   1.000
_cell.length_b   1.000
_cell.length_c   1.000
_cell.angle_alpha   90.00
_cell.angle_beta   90.00
_cell.angle_gamma   90.00
#
_symmetry.space_group_name_H-M   'P 1'
#
loop_
_entity.id
_entity.type
_entity.pdbx_description
1 polymer ?
#
loop_
_entity_poly.entity_id
_entity_poly.type
_entity_poly.pdbx_seq_one_letter_code
_entity_poly.pdbx_strand_id
1 'polypeptide(L)'
;MLRSPQGETHVIPNDEVIKRDITNLGKDRYRNDVLVGVDFATDIDHATSVCDAILEDLIEHADNDIDGYHPTTVKDFDDSQITLAVKMWVEEPRPIAINQAQTTVLSAIQTQFDEEDISIPFPQRTISERESR
;
A
#
# COMPACT_ATOMS: atom_id res chain seq x y z
N MET A 1 2.76 -24.89 17.21
CA MET A 1 1.38 -24.36 17.31
C MET A 1 1.40 -22.94 16.82
N LEU A 2 0.50 -22.56 15.93
CA LEU A 2 0.40 -21.20 15.39
C LEU A 2 -0.91 -20.57 15.85
N ARG A 3 -0.87 -19.29 16.22
CA ARG A 3 -2.07 -18.52 16.56
C ARG A 3 -2.43 -17.62 15.38
N SER A 4 -3.66 -17.74 14.91
CA SER A 4 -4.23 -16.88 13.89
C SER A 4 -4.52 -15.47 14.46
N PRO A 5 -4.48 -14.40 13.65
CA PRO A 5 -4.97 -13.08 14.04
C PRO A 5 -6.42 -13.09 14.56
N GLN A 6 -7.24 -14.05 14.11
CA GLN A 6 -8.62 -14.23 14.60
C GLN A 6 -8.71 -15.00 15.93
N GLY A 7 -7.57 -15.37 16.54
CA GLY A 7 -7.49 -16.02 17.85
C GLY A 7 -7.45 -17.55 17.82
N GLU A 8 -7.65 -18.17 16.65
CA GLU A 8 -7.63 -19.63 16.47
C GLU A 8 -6.24 -20.22 16.67
N THR A 9 -6.17 -21.47 17.15
CA THR A 9 -4.90 -22.21 17.32
C THR A 9 -4.81 -23.36 16.32
N HIS A 10 -3.82 -23.30 15.43
CA HIS A 10 -3.54 -24.35 14.47
C HIS A 10 -2.38 -25.23 14.97
N VAL A 11 -2.63 -26.54 15.00
CA VAL A 11 -1.61 -27.55 15.28
C VAL A 11 -1.22 -28.20 13.97
N ILE A 12 -0.01 -27.88 13.49
CA ILE A 12 0.54 -28.44 12.26
C ILE A 12 1.57 -29.51 12.63
N PRO A 13 1.48 -30.74 12.08
CA PRO A 13 2.50 -31.77 12.26
C PRO A 13 3.87 -31.32 11.73
N ASN A 14 4.95 -31.63 12.45
CA ASN A 14 6.30 -31.19 12.09
C ASN A 14 6.78 -31.79 10.75
N ASP A 15 6.37 -33.02 10.44
CA ASP A 15 6.69 -33.72 9.20
C ASP A 15 6.05 -33.07 7.96
N GLU A 16 4.93 -32.37 8.12
CA GLU A 16 4.32 -31.56 7.06
C GLU A 16 5.04 -30.21 6.89
N VAL A 17 5.52 -29.62 7.98
CA VAL A 17 6.22 -28.32 7.95
C VAL A 17 7.57 -28.43 7.26
N ILE A 18 8.34 -29.48 7.53
CA ILE A 18 9.69 -29.68 6.97
C ILE A 18 9.67 -29.89 5.44
N LYS A 19 8.55 -30.40 4.90
CA LYS A 19 8.41 -30.67 3.45
C LYS A 19 8.03 -29.44 2.63
N ARG A 20 7.72 -28.31 3.28
CA ARG A 20 7.24 -27.09 2.62
C ARG A 20 8.28 -25.98 2.74
N ASP A 21 8.27 -25.06 1.79
CA ASP A 21 9.02 -23.83 1.92
C ASP A 21 8.46 -23.00 3.09
N ILE A 22 9.36 -22.59 3.99
CA ILE A 22 9.00 -21.80 5.18
C ILE A 22 9.45 -20.36 4.94
N THR A 23 8.48 -19.47 4.72
CA THR A 23 8.74 -18.02 4.67
C THR A 23 8.62 -17.44 6.08
N ASN A 24 9.74 -17.01 6.66
CA ASN A 24 9.73 -16.30 7.94
C ASN A 24 9.67 -14.80 7.70
N LEU A 25 8.52 -14.19 7.99
CA LEU A 25 8.30 -12.75 7.83
C LEU A 25 8.93 -11.92 8.95
N GLY A 26 9.21 -12.49 10.13
CA GLY A 26 9.62 -11.73 11.32
C GLY A 26 11.12 -11.66 11.58
N LYS A 27 11.96 -12.14 10.66
CA LYS A 27 13.43 -12.16 10.85
C LYS A 27 14.12 -10.95 10.23
N ASP A 28 13.52 -10.39 9.19
CA ASP A 28 14.06 -9.28 8.41
C ASP A 28 12.95 -8.25 8.19
N ARG A 29 13.30 -7.13 7.57
CA ARG A 29 12.37 -6.07 7.21
C ARG A 29 11.32 -6.60 6.23
N TYR A 30 10.09 -6.10 6.33
CA TYR A 30 9.03 -6.44 5.39
C TYR A 30 8.76 -5.26 4.45
N ARG A 31 8.79 -5.52 3.14
CA ARG A 31 8.34 -4.54 2.17
C ARG A 31 6.84 -4.61 2.04
N ASN A 32 6.19 -3.49 2.29
CA ASN A 32 4.77 -3.33 2.09
C ASN A 32 4.51 -2.35 0.94
N ASP A 33 3.64 -2.76 0.01
CA ASP A 33 3.27 -1.97 -1.15
C ASP A 33 1.82 -1.47 -0.97
N VAL A 34 1.64 -0.16 -0.83
CA VAL A 34 0.32 0.50 -0.80
C VAL A 34 -0.02 0.97 -2.21
N LEU A 35 -1.26 0.73 -2.62
CA LEU A 35 -1.76 1.12 -3.95
C LEU A 35 -2.65 2.35 -3.83
N VAL A 36 -2.36 3.36 -4.63
CA VAL A 36 -3.10 4.61 -4.69
C VAL A 36 -3.50 4.89 -6.13
N GLY A 37 -4.77 5.21 -6.37
CA GLY A 37 -5.26 5.59 -7.69
C GLY A 37 -5.20 7.11 -7.87
N VAL A 38 -4.69 7.56 -9.00
CA VAL A 38 -4.75 8.97 -9.43
C VAL A 38 -5.48 9.08 -10.76
N ASP A 39 -6.11 10.23 -11.01
CA ASP A 39 -6.79 10.50 -12.27
C ASP A 39 -5.80 10.55 -13.45
N PHE A 40 -6.28 10.25 -14.67
CA PHE A 40 -5.46 10.34 -15.88
C PHE A 40 -5.01 11.77 -16.22
N ALA A 41 -5.71 12.78 -15.72
CA ALA A 41 -5.35 14.18 -15.89
C ALA A 41 -4.21 14.63 -14.94
N THR A 42 -3.86 13.82 -13.94
CA THR A 42 -2.81 14.14 -12.96
C THR A 42 -1.42 14.00 -13.57
N ASP A 43 -0.50 14.91 -13.23
CA ASP A 43 0.92 14.76 -13.51
C ASP A 43 1.52 13.63 -12.64
N ILE A 44 1.91 12.54 -13.30
CA ILE A 44 2.45 11.34 -12.66
C ILE A 44 3.77 11.65 -11.93
N ASP A 45 4.63 12.47 -12.52
CA ASP A 45 5.93 12.80 -11.94
C ASP A 45 5.75 13.64 -10.67
N HIS A 46 4.76 14.54 -10.68
CA HIS A 46 4.37 15.29 -9.47
C HIS A 46 3.78 14.37 -8.40
N ALA A 47 2.81 13.53 -8.75
CA ALA A 47 2.14 12.64 -7.79
C ALA A 47 3.11 11.63 -7.14
N THR A 48 4.05 11.08 -7.92
CA THR A 48 5.10 10.19 -7.40
C THR A 48 6.05 10.92 -6.46
N SER A 49 6.46 12.14 -6.82
CA SER A 49 7.32 12.98 -5.97
C SER A 49 6.65 13.34 -4.64
N VAL A 50 5.36 13.66 -4.67
CA VAL A 50 4.56 13.91 -3.45
C VAL A 50 4.50 12.66 -2.57
N CYS A 51 4.25 11.48 -3.13
CA CYS A 51 4.26 10.23 -2.36
C CYS A 51 5.61 9.95 -1.72
N ASP A 52 6.71 10.16 -2.44
CA ASP A 52 8.06 9.92 -1.94
C ASP A 52 8.42 10.92 -0.81
N ALA A 53 8.03 12.19 -0.95
CA ALA A 53 8.21 13.20 0.08
C ALA A 53 7.44 12.89 1.37
N ILE A 54 6.22 12.37 1.25
CA ILE A 54 5.42 11.93 2.41
C ILE A 54 6.10 10.77 3.14
N LEU A 55 6.62 9.79 2.39
CA LEU A 55 7.34 8.66 2.98
C LEU A 55 8.61 9.12 3.70
N GLU A 56 9.36 10.05 3.09
CA GLU A 56 10.54 10.65 3.70
C GLU A 56 10.18 11.36 5.02
N ASP A 57 9.15 12.19 5.02
CA ASP A 57 8.68 12.89 6.23
C ASP A 57 8.23 11.92 7.34
N LEU A 58 7.48 10.87 6.96
CA LEU A 58 7.02 9.86 7.92
C LEU A 58 8.18 9.05 8.53
N ILE A 59 9.28 8.85 7.82
CA ILE A 59 10.46 8.17 8.34
C ILE A 59 11.23 9.07 9.31
N GLU A 60 11.31 10.37 9.03
CA GLU A 60 12.08 11.31 9.84
C GLU A 60 11.35 11.78 11.11
N HIS A 61 10.04 12.00 11.03
CA HIS A 61 9.31 12.78 12.04
C HIS A 61 8.24 12.02 12.81
N ALA A 62 7.84 10.82 12.37
CA ALA A 62 6.74 10.09 12.99
C ALA A 62 7.22 8.89 13.82
N ASP A 63 6.59 8.71 14.98
CA ASP A 63 6.76 7.52 15.84
C ASP A 63 5.97 6.36 15.23
N ASN A 64 6.55 5.75 14.18
CA ASN A 64 5.96 4.64 13.45
C ASN A 64 7.03 3.56 13.13
N ASP A 65 6.58 2.39 12.69
CA ASP A 65 7.45 1.24 12.39
C ASP A 65 8.07 1.28 10.97
N ILE A 66 8.00 2.41 10.24
CA ILE A 66 8.50 2.58 8.86
C ILE A 66 9.96 3.01 8.90
N ASP A 67 10.85 2.23 8.29
CA ASP A 67 12.32 2.44 8.37
C ASP A 67 12.99 2.67 7.02
N GLY A 68 12.21 2.82 5.95
CA GLY A 68 12.71 3.07 4.61
C GLY A 68 11.62 3.06 3.56
N TYR A 69 11.97 3.52 2.36
CA TYR A 69 11.08 3.47 1.20
C TYR A 69 11.84 3.18 -0.09
N HIS A 70 11.09 2.81 -1.14
CA HIS A 70 11.57 2.80 -2.51
C HIS A 70 10.79 3.83 -3.33
N PRO A 71 11.39 4.38 -4.40
CA PRO A 71 10.71 5.33 -5.26
C PRO A 71 9.35 4.81 -5.71
N THR A 72 8.35 5.67 -5.62
CA THR A 72 6.98 5.35 -6.02
C THR A 72 6.95 5.05 -7.52
N THR A 73 6.33 3.93 -7.90
CA THR A 73 6.27 3.48 -9.29
C THR A 73 4.85 3.40 -9.79
N VAL A 74 4.62 3.73 -11.06
CA VAL A 74 3.36 3.38 -11.74
C VAL A 74 3.30 1.85 -11.87
N LYS A 75 2.23 1.26 -11.35
CA LYS A 75 2.00 -0.19 -11.37
C LYS A 75 1.16 -0.61 -12.58
N ASP A 76 0.06 0.11 -12.81
CA ASP A 76 -0.90 -0.25 -13.87
C ASP A 76 -1.76 0.95 -14.29
N PHE A 77 -2.36 0.84 -15.46
CA PHE A 77 -3.39 1.75 -15.96
C PHE A 77 -4.72 0.99 -15.97
N ASP A 78 -5.61 1.33 -15.03
CA ASP A 78 -6.94 0.73 -14.90
C ASP A 78 -7.96 1.49 -15.78
N ASP A 79 -9.23 1.10 -15.75
CA ASP A 79 -10.27 1.66 -16.63
C ASP A 79 -10.53 3.16 -16.37
N SER A 80 -10.31 3.62 -15.13
CA SER A 80 -10.58 5.02 -14.73
C SER A 80 -9.49 5.64 -13.87
N GLN A 81 -8.33 5.01 -13.73
CA GLN A 81 -7.27 5.52 -12.86
C GLN A 81 -5.89 4.95 -13.22
N ILE A 82 -4.85 5.72 -12.88
CA ILE A 82 -3.47 5.27 -12.88
C ILE A 82 -3.16 4.77 -11.48
N THR A 83 -2.72 3.51 -11.35
CA THR A 83 -2.37 2.93 -10.05
C THR A 83 -0.90 3.18 -9.75
N LEU A 84 -0.62 3.97 -8.72
CA LEU A 84 0.70 4.16 -8.13
C LEU A 84 0.94 3.10 -7.04
N ALA A 85 2.16 2.56 -6.99
CA ALA A 85 2.60 1.67 -5.94
C ALA A 85 3.64 2.38 -5.06
N VAL A 86 3.19 2.77 -3.87
CA VAL A 86 3.97 3.40 -2.81
C VAL A 86 4.60 2.29 -1.96
N LYS A 87 5.93 2.25 -1.89
CA LYS A 87 6.67 1.10 -1.35
C LYS A 87 7.42 1.50 -0.09
N MET A 88 7.07 0.89 1.04
CA MET A 88 7.67 1.15 2.34
C MET A 88 8.30 -0.10 2.93
N TRP A 89 9.33 0.08 3.75
CA TRP A 89 9.90 -0.96 4.61
C TRP A 89 9.39 -0.80 6.02
N VAL A 90 9.10 -1.93 6.66
CA VAL A 90 8.69 -2.01 8.07
C VAL A 90 9.74 -2.84 8.81
N GLU A 91 10.37 -2.27 9.83
CA GLU A 91 11.51 -2.87 10.53
C GLU A 91 11.11 -4.13 11.32
N GLU A 92 10.05 -4.03 12.13
CA GLU A 92 9.51 -5.16 12.90
C GLU A 92 8.11 -5.53 12.38
N PRO A 93 8.02 -6.45 11.40
CA PRO A 93 6.77 -6.76 10.72
C PRO A 93 5.82 -7.58 11.57
N ARG A 94 5.13 -6.89 12.46
CA ARG A 94 3.97 -7.39 13.19
C ARG A 94 2.73 -7.07 12.37
N PRO A 95 1.68 -7.93 12.38
CA PRO A 95 0.44 -7.64 11.67
C PRO A 95 -0.16 -6.26 12.04
N ILE A 96 -0.05 -5.87 13.32
CA ILE A 96 -0.50 -4.57 13.81
C ILE A 96 0.36 -3.42 13.24
N ALA A 97 1.69 -3.57 13.27
CA ALA A 97 2.64 -2.60 12.74
C ALA A 97 2.42 -2.33 11.25
N ILE A 98 2.27 -3.40 10.45
CA ILE A 98 2.01 -3.30 9.01
C ILE A 98 0.71 -2.54 8.74
N ASN A 99 -0.37 -2.87 9.46
CA ASN A 99 -1.66 -2.20 9.29
C ASN A 99 -1.62 -0.72 9.72
N GLN A 100 -0.89 -0.42 10.80
CA GLN A 100 -0.70 0.95 11.27
C GLN A 100 0.10 1.76 10.25
N ALA A 101 1.23 1.24 9.78
CA ALA A 101 2.04 1.89 8.73
C ALA A 101 1.22 2.15 7.45
N GLN A 102 0.46 1.16 6.99
CA GLN A 102 -0.47 1.33 5.86
C GLN A 102 -1.47 2.46 6.08
N THR A 103 -2.11 2.49 7.25
CA THR A 103 -3.12 3.51 7.58
C THR A 103 -2.50 4.89 7.64
N THR A 104 -1.36 5.04 8.30
CA THR A 104 -0.62 6.31 8.41
C THR A 104 -0.26 6.85 7.04
N VAL A 105 0.31 6.01 6.16
CA VAL A 105 0.68 6.42 4.79
C VAL A 105 -0.54 6.80 3.98
N LEU A 106 -1.62 6.00 4.00
CA LEU A 106 -2.85 6.32 3.27
C LEU A 106 -3.49 7.64 3.74
N SER A 107 -3.54 7.88 5.05
CA SER A 107 -4.09 9.12 5.60
C SER A 107 -3.23 10.35 5.27
N ALA A 108 -1.91 10.21 5.27
CA ALA A 108 -1.01 11.28 4.87
C ALA A 108 -1.15 11.60 3.38
N ILE A 109 -1.19 10.57 2.53
CA ILE A 109 -1.42 10.71 1.09
C ILE A 109 -2.75 11.40 0.80
N GLN A 110 -3.84 10.98 1.46
CA GLN A 110 -5.13 11.61 1.27
C GLN A 110 -5.09 13.11 1.59
N THR A 111 -4.52 13.48 2.74
CA THR A 111 -4.39 14.88 3.16
C THR A 111 -3.57 15.69 2.16
N GLN A 112 -2.39 15.18 1.76
CA GLN A 112 -1.50 15.90 0.87
C GLN A 112 -2.04 15.99 -0.55
N PHE A 113 -2.73 14.96 -1.03
CA PHE A 113 -3.34 14.98 -2.36
C PHE A 113 -4.46 16.02 -2.44
N ASP A 114 -5.25 16.17 -1.37
CA ASP A 114 -6.26 17.22 -1.28
C ASP A 114 -5.61 18.63 -1.27
N GLU A 115 -4.44 18.79 -0.65
CA GLU A 115 -3.69 20.06 -0.63
C GLU A 115 -3.02 20.40 -1.98
N GLU A 116 -2.58 19.38 -2.72
CA GLU A 116 -1.90 19.49 -4.02
C GLU A 116 -2.85 19.44 -5.22
N ASP A 117 -4.18 19.48 -4.97
CA ASP A 117 -5.24 19.35 -6.00
C ASP A 117 -5.13 18.05 -6.85
N ILE A 118 -4.59 16.98 -6.26
CA ILE A 118 -4.47 15.66 -6.89
C ILE A 118 -5.78 14.89 -6.68
N SER A 119 -6.56 14.74 -7.75
CA SER A 119 -7.85 14.03 -7.67
C SER A 119 -7.68 12.50 -7.57
N ILE A 120 -8.27 11.92 -6.53
CA ILE A 120 -8.46 10.47 -6.41
C ILE A 120 -9.81 10.12 -7.06
N PRO A 121 -9.81 9.41 -8.21
CA PRO A 121 -11.03 9.19 -8.96
C PRO A 121 -11.97 8.22 -8.23
N PHE A 122 -13.23 8.63 -8.06
CA PHE A 122 -14.31 7.69 -7.78
C PHE A 122 -14.57 6.82 -9.02
N PRO A 123 -15.00 5.55 -8.85
CA PRO A 123 -15.31 4.67 -9.96
C PRO A 123 -16.31 5.32 -10.92
N GLN A 124 -15.86 5.61 -12.14
CA GLN A 124 -16.67 6.25 -13.17
C GLN A 124 -17.48 5.20 -13.93
N ARG A 125 -18.79 5.43 -14.11
CA ARG A 125 -19.64 4.64 -14.99
C ARG A 125 -20.27 5.54 -16.05
N THR A 126 -19.79 5.44 -17.29
CA THR A 126 -20.44 6.11 -18.42
C THR A 126 -21.51 5.21 -19.02
N ILE A 127 -22.78 5.61 -18.89
CA ILE A 127 -23.89 4.97 -19.62
C ILE A 127 -24.02 5.70 -20.95
N SER A 128 -23.69 5.03 -22.05
CA SER A 128 -23.97 5.53 -23.39
C SER A 128 -25.29 4.94 -23.87
N GLU A 129 -26.32 5.78 -24.04
CA GLU A 129 -27.56 5.37 -24.67
C GLU A 129 -27.31 5.17 -26.17
N ARG A 130 -27.50 3.94 -26.65
CA ARG A 130 -27.44 3.64 -28.08
C ARG A 130 -28.82 3.94 -28.66
N GLU A 131 -28.98 5.05 -29.37
CA GLU A 131 -30.24 5.34 -30.08
C GLU A 131 -30.50 4.23 -31.12
N SER A 132 -31.53 3.42 -30.88
CA SER A 132 -32.07 2.50 -31.88
C SER A 132 -32.94 3.30 -32.83
N ARG A 133 -32.51 3.41 -34.09
CA ARG A 133 -33.31 3.95 -35.18
C ARG A 133 -34.32 2.92 -35.70
#